data_AF-A0A7J8NLD7-F1
#
_entry.id   AF-A0A7J8NLD7-F1
#
_cell.length_a   1.000
_cell.length_b   1.000
_cell.length_c   1.000
_cell.angle_alpha   90.00
_cell.angle_beta   90.00
_cell.angle_gamma   90.00
#
_symmetry.space_group_name_H-M   'P 1'
#
loop_
_entity.id
_entity.type
_entity.pdbx_description
1 polymer ?
#
loop_
_entity_poly.entity_id
_entity_poly.type
_entity_poly.pdbx_seq_one_letter_code
_entity_poly.pdbx_strand_id
1 'polypeptide(L)'
;MATKENDQTIKENNCETKMGLPCVLEAFPTIFKPGSISNNCCGELVVLGKVFHSAVVKRTLENLLFNELNPATIIARSIQTGNNSLVLIDSPSRSA
;
A
#
# COMPACT_ATOMS: atom_id res chain seq x y z
N MET A 1 -20.58 7.10 -7.61
CA MET A 1 -20.16 6.36 -8.82
C MET A 1 -18.73 5.80 -8.72
N ALA A 2 -17.85 6.36 -7.88
CA ALA A 2 -16.44 5.94 -7.78
C ALA A 2 -16.18 4.53 -7.21
N THR A 3 -17.06 4.01 -6.35
CA THR A 3 -16.88 2.71 -5.68
C THR A 3 -16.83 1.54 -6.66
N LYS A 4 -17.70 1.52 -7.67
CA LYS A 4 -17.77 0.42 -8.66
C LYS A 4 -16.53 0.32 -9.54
N GLU A 5 -15.94 1.45 -9.94
CA GLU A 5 -14.74 1.51 -10.78
C GLU A 5 -13.50 1.05 -10.01
N ASN A 6 -13.43 1.38 -8.72
CA ASN A 6 -12.35 0.95 -7.83
C ASN A 6 -12.45 -0.55 -7.49
N ASP A 7 -13.65 -1.04 -7.16
CA ASP A 7 -13.97 -2.47 -7.03
C ASP A 7 -13.51 -3.26 -8.26
N GLN A 8 -13.84 -2.74 -9.44
CA GLN A 8 -13.45 -3.34 -10.70
C GLN A 8 -11.92 -3.33 -10.87
N THR A 9 -11.24 -2.22 -10.59
CA THR A 9 -9.77 -2.09 -10.71
C THR A 9 -9.02 -3.00 -9.73
N ILE A 10 -9.49 -3.11 -8.48
CA ILE A 10 -8.96 -4.05 -7.47
C ILE A 10 -9.08 -5.49 -7.99
N LYS A 11 -10.25 -5.84 -8.53
CA LYS A 11 -10.58 -7.19 -8.99
C LYS A 11 -9.85 -7.56 -10.29
N GLU A 12 -9.81 -6.67 -11.28
CA GLU A 12 -9.15 -6.86 -12.58
C GLU A 12 -7.63 -6.98 -12.43
N ASN A 13 -7.03 -6.23 -11.50
CA ASN A 13 -5.61 -6.34 -11.20
C ASN A 13 -5.27 -7.45 -10.18
N ASN A 14 -6.28 -8.22 -9.74
CA ASN A 14 -6.15 -9.27 -8.73
C ASN A 14 -5.46 -8.78 -7.46
N CYS A 15 -5.76 -7.53 -7.05
CA CYS A 15 -5.01 -6.88 -5.98
C CYS A 15 -5.13 -7.67 -4.66
N GLU A 16 -6.28 -8.28 -4.41
CA GLU A 16 -6.53 -9.07 -3.19
C GLU A 16 -5.72 -10.39 -3.14
N THR A 17 -5.23 -10.86 -4.28
CA THR A 17 -4.57 -12.17 -4.43
C THR A 17 -3.09 -12.10 -4.77
N LYS A 18 -2.58 -10.95 -5.23
CA LYS A 18 -1.17 -10.81 -5.62
C LYS A 18 -0.24 -10.37 -4.49
N MET A 19 -0.79 -9.75 -3.44
CA MET A 19 -0.04 -9.44 -2.22
C MET A 19 -0.25 -10.55 -1.20
N GLY A 20 0.82 -11.07 -0.63
CA GLY A 20 0.74 -12.06 0.43
C GLY A 20 -0.01 -11.48 1.63
N LEU A 21 -0.90 -12.28 2.23
CA LEU A 21 -1.59 -11.90 3.47
C LEU A 21 -0.63 -11.36 4.57
N PRO A 22 0.59 -11.93 4.77
CA PRO A 22 1.55 -11.36 5.71
C PRO A 22 1.97 -9.93 5.35
N CYS A 23 2.18 -9.65 4.07
CA CYS A 23 2.57 -8.32 3.59
C CYS A 23 1.41 -7.33 3.67
N VAL A 24 0.17 -7.74 3.41
CA VAL A 24 -1.02 -6.92 3.63
C VAL A 24 -1.14 -6.50 5.10
N LEU A 25 -0.94 -7.45 6.02
CA LEU A 25 -1.02 -7.18 7.46
C LEU A 25 0.14 -6.30 7.98
N GLU A 26 1.30 -6.32 7.34
CA GLU A 26 2.41 -5.41 7.66
C GLU A 26 2.20 -4.02 7.06
N ALA A 27 1.89 -3.92 5.76
CA ALA A 27 1.87 -2.67 5.03
C ALA A 27 0.64 -1.82 5.37
N PHE A 28 -0.52 -2.45 5.52
CA PHE A 28 -1.79 -1.74 5.70
C PHE A 28 -1.82 -0.88 6.98
N PRO A 29 -1.37 -1.37 8.16
CA PRO A 29 -1.26 -0.53 9.36
C PRO A 29 -0.32 0.66 9.20
N THR A 30 0.73 0.58 8.37
CA THR A 30 1.69 1.68 8.19
C THR A 30 1.07 2.93 7.57
N ILE A 31 -0.05 2.76 6.87
CA ILE A 31 -0.84 3.86 6.31
C ILE A 31 -1.47 4.68 7.44
N PHE A 32 -1.83 4.05 8.56
CA PHE A 32 -2.53 4.67 9.69
C PHE A 32 -1.66 4.98 10.89
N LYS A 33 -0.57 4.24 11.08
CA LYS A 33 0.38 4.42 12.18
C LYS A 33 1.81 4.33 11.65
N PRO A 34 2.77 5.08 12.21
CA PRO A 34 4.17 4.88 11.87
C PRO A 34 4.56 3.42 12.11
N GLY A 35 5.18 2.80 11.11
CA GLY A 35 5.61 1.41 11.16
C GLY A 35 6.61 1.13 10.05
N SER A 36 7.45 0.10 10.26
CA SER A 36 8.38 -0.40 9.26
C SER A 36 7.77 -1.58 8.52
N ILE A 37 8.07 -1.70 7.23
CA ILE A 37 7.70 -2.84 6.40
C ILE A 37 8.95 -3.70 6.19
N SER A 38 8.81 -5.02 6.22
CA SER A 38 9.91 -5.94 5.91
C SER A 38 10.38 -5.84 4.46
N ASN A 39 11.64 -6.21 4.19
CA ASN A 39 12.18 -6.23 2.82
C ASN A 39 11.39 -7.13 1.88
N ASN A 40 10.89 -8.28 2.36
CA ASN A 40 10.06 -9.18 1.57
C ASN A 40 8.77 -8.49 1.13
N CYS A 41 8.10 -7.80 2.07
CA CYS A 41 6.89 -7.08 1.76
C CYS A 41 7.14 -5.84 0.89
N CYS A 42 8.28 -5.17 1.04
CA CYS A 42 8.72 -4.12 0.11
C CYS A 42 8.85 -4.65 -1.32
N GLY A 43 9.41 -5.86 -1.51
CA GLY A 43 9.52 -6.51 -2.81
C GLY A 43 8.16 -6.72 -3.47
N GLU A 44 7.19 -7.22 -2.71
CA GLU A 44 5.81 -7.39 -3.19
C GLU A 44 5.15 -6.05 -3.54
N LEU A 45 5.29 -5.03 -2.68
CA LEU A 45 4.77 -3.67 -2.92
C LEU A 45 5.32 -3.04 -4.20
N VAL A 46 6.62 -3.21 -4.46
CA VAL A 46 7.27 -2.68 -5.67
C VAL A 46 6.82 -3.43 -6.93
N VAL A 47 6.69 -4.76 -6.87
CA VAL A 47 6.21 -5.59 -7.98
C VAL A 47 4.75 -5.30 -8.35
N LEU A 48 3.91 -4.99 -7.36
CA LEU A 48 2.50 -4.66 -7.54
C LEU A 48 2.28 -3.29 -8.21
N GLY A 49 3.27 -2.40 -8.09
CA GLY A 49 3.31 -1.13 -8.81
C GLY A 49 2.26 -0.11 -8.36
N LYS A 50 2.25 1.03 -9.07
CA LYS A 50 1.50 2.24 -8.70
C LYS A 50 -0.02 2.08 -8.77
N VAL A 51 -0.52 1.21 -9.64
CA VAL A 51 -1.96 0.98 -9.86
C VAL A 51 -2.59 0.31 -8.63
N PHE A 52 -1.92 -0.71 -8.10
CA PHE A 52 -2.34 -1.41 -6.89
C PHE A 52 -2.34 -0.47 -5.67
N HIS A 53 -1.24 0.26 -5.47
CA HIS A 53 -1.13 1.27 -4.41
C HIS A 53 -2.28 2.29 -4.46
N SER A 54 -2.59 2.81 -5.64
CA SER A 54 -3.65 3.81 -5.82
C SER A 54 -5.03 3.21 -5.50
N ALA A 55 -5.30 1.97 -5.92
CA ALA A 55 -6.56 1.30 -5.68
C ALA A 55 -6.79 1.00 -4.18
N VAL A 56 -5.76 0.53 -3.48
CA VAL A 56 -5.82 0.25 -2.03
C VAL A 56 -6.02 1.53 -1.21
N VAL A 57 -5.30 2.60 -1.54
CA VAL A 57 -5.45 3.91 -0.87
C VAL A 57 -6.84 4.47 -1.12
N LYS A 58 -7.33 4.45 -2.36
CA LYS A 58 -8.66 4.95 -2.70
C LYS A 58 -9.76 4.16 -1.98
N ARG A 59 -9.65 2.82 -1.92
CA ARG A 59 -10.58 1.96 -1.16
C ARG A 59 -10.55 2.27 0.33
N THR A 60 -9.36 2.51 0.87
CA THR A 60 -9.18 2.88 2.28
C THR A 60 -9.87 4.20 2.61
N LEU A 61 -9.76 5.19 1.73
CA LEU A 61 -10.43 6.48 1.87
C LEU A 61 -11.95 6.40 1.75
N GLU A 62 -12.47 5.48 0.93
CA GLU A 62 -13.92 5.27 0.75
C GLU A 62 -14.57 4.48 1.89
N ASN A 63 -13.79 3.81 2.73
CA ASN A 63 -14.31 3.05 3.86
C ASN A 63 -14.58 3.97 5.06
N LEU A 64 -15.84 4.04 5.48
CA LEU A 64 -16.37 4.86 6.58
C LEU A 64 -15.58 4.73 7.89
N LEU A 65 -14.92 3.59 8.14
CA LEU A 65 -14.07 3.36 9.31
C LEU A 65 -12.82 4.27 9.36
N PHE A 66 -12.42 4.84 8.24
CA PHE A 66 -11.24 5.72 8.13
C PHE A 66 -11.60 7.18 7.87
N ASN A 67 -12.89 7.54 7.94
CA ASN A 67 -13.38 8.90 7.70
C ASN A 67 -12.92 9.90 8.79
N GLU A 68 -12.45 9.39 9.93
CA GLU A 68 -11.82 10.14 11.02
C GLU A 68 -10.40 10.64 10.67
N LEU A 69 -9.79 10.12 9.59
CA LEU A 69 -8.45 10.48 9.16
C LEU A 69 -8.49 11.39 7.94
N ASN A 70 -7.75 12.50 8.01
CA ASN A 70 -7.62 13.43 6.91
C ASN A 70 -7.12 12.70 5.63
N PRO A 71 -7.87 12.73 4.52
CA PRO A 71 -7.49 12.04 3.28
C PRO A 71 -6.08 12.40 2.78
N ALA A 72 -5.68 13.67 2.95
CA ALA A 72 -4.34 14.11 2.58
C ALA A 72 -3.22 13.42 3.39
N THR A 73 -3.49 13.11 4.67
CA THR A 73 -2.56 12.39 5.54
C THR A 73 -2.41 10.93 5.12
N ILE A 74 -3.49 10.27 4.74
CA ILE A 74 -3.46 8.88 4.24
C ILE A 74 -2.67 8.78 2.93
N ILE A 75 -2.92 9.71 2.00
CA ILE A 75 -2.21 9.77 0.71
C ILE A 75 -0.71 10.01 0.94
N ALA A 76 -0.36 11.01 1.75
CA ALA A 76 1.04 11.32 2.05
C ALA A 76 1.79 10.13 2.67
N ARG A 77 1.14 9.39 3.59
CA ARG A 77 1.73 8.21 4.23
C ARG A 77 1.88 7.04 3.27
N SER A 78 0.90 6.76 2.42
CA SER A 78 1.06 5.71 1.41
C SER A 78 2.21 5.99 0.43
N ILE A 79 2.37 7.25 0.01
CA ILE A 79 3.50 7.67 -0.83
C ILE A 79 4.82 7.48 -0.07
N GLN A 80 4.88 7.89 1.19
CA GLN A 80 6.07 7.71 2.03
C GLN A 80 6.43 6.23 2.18
N THR A 81 5.44 5.38 2.46
CA THR A 81 5.61 3.93 2.57
C THR A 81 6.13 3.30 1.27
N GLY A 82 5.57 3.70 0.13
CA GLY A 82 6.04 3.24 -1.19
C GLY A 82 7.47 3.68 -1.49
N ASN A 83 7.82 4.94 -1.20
CA ASN A 83 9.17 5.47 -1.42
C ASN A 83 10.21 4.83 -0.50
N ASN A 84 9.87 4.62 0.78
CA ASN A 84 10.74 3.92 1.72
C ASN A 84 11.04 2.49 1.24
N SER A 85 10.05 1.81 0.68
CA SER A 85 10.20 0.46 0.12
C SER A 85 11.13 0.45 -1.10
N LEU A 86 11.02 1.45 -1.98
CA LEU A 86 11.90 1.60 -3.14
C LEU A 86 13.37 1.82 -2.72
N VAL A 87 13.60 2.73 -1.77
CA VAL A 87 14.94 3.01 -1.21
C VAL A 87 15.55 1.80 -0.52
N LEU A 88 14.72 0.94 0.09
CA LEU A 88 15.15 -0.29 0.74
C LEU A 88 15.66 -1.34 -0.27
N ILE A 89 15.04 -1.41 -1.45
CA ILE A 89 15.43 -2.35 -2.52
C ILE A 89 16.61 -1.82 -3.32
N ASP A 90 16.67 -0.51 -3.59
CA ASP A 90 17.77 0.13 -4.30
C ASP A 90 19.02 0.34 -3.42
N SER A 91 18.91 0.15 -2.10
CA SER A 91 20.08 0.17 -1.23
C SER A 91 20.97 -1.03 -1.57
N PRO A 92 22.26 -0.82 -1.95
CA PRO A 92 23.20 -1.92 -2.06
C PRO A 92 23.22 -2.59 -0.69
N SER A 93 22.91 -3.88 -0.67
CA SER A 93 22.75 -4.66 0.55
C SER A 93 23.87 -4.28 1.52
N ARG A 94 23.52 -3.74 2.69
CA ARG A 94 24.46 -3.68 3.82
C ARG A 94 24.60 -5.11 4.34
N SER A 95 25.21 -5.96 3.51
CA SER A 95 25.80 -7.22 3.93
C SER A 95 27.03 -6.82 4.73
N ALA A 96 26.86 -6.77 6.06
CA ALA A 96 27.97 -6.79 6.99
C ALA A 96 28.50 -8.23 7.11
#